data_AF-A0A7G1P567-F1
#
_entry.id   AF-A0A7G1P567-F1
#
_cell.length_a   1.000
_cell.length_b   1.000
_cell.length_c   1.000
_cell.angle_alpha   90.00
_cell.angle_beta   90.00
_cell.angle_gamma   90.00
#
_symmetry.space_group_name_H-M   'P 1'
#
loop_
_entity.id
_entity.type
_entity.pdbx_description
1 polymer ?
#
loop_
_entity_poly.entity_id
_entity_poly.type
_entity_poly.pdbx_seq_one_letter_code
_entity_poly.pdbx_strand_id
1 'polypeptide(L)' 'MGQAIVDELRRRGHEVTVSGPWSQDRLSVVTRDPYNGDLRAAANPRGAQGYAAGR' A
#
# COMPACT_ATOMS: atom_id res chain seq x y z
N MET A 1 -11.24 10.66 -7.00
CA MET A 1 -10.33 10.00 -7.98
C MET A 1 -10.63 8.52 -8.16
N GLY A 2 -10.77 7.70 -7.11
CA GLY A 2 -10.98 6.25 -7.25
C GLY A 2 -12.19 5.81 -8.09
N GLN A 3 -13.35 6.46 -7.95
CA GLN A 3 -14.57 6.05 -8.67
C GLN A 3 -14.43 6.16 -10.19
N ALA A 4 -13.86 7.25 -10.71
CA ALA A 4 -13.65 7.43 -12.14
C ALA A 4 -12.75 6.34 -12.75
N ILE A 5 -11.76 5.85 -11.99
CA ILE A 5 -10.89 4.75 -12.42
C ILE A 5 -11.66 3.42 -12.45
N VAL A 6 -12.47 3.16 -11.42
CA VAL A 6 -13.33 1.96 -11.35
C VAL A 6 -14.29 1.91 -12.54
N ASP A 7 -14.94 3.03 -12.86
CA ASP A 7 -15.90 3.10 -13.96
C ASP A 7 -15.22 2.90 -15.33
N GLU A 8 -14.02 3.47 -15.52
CA GLU A 8 -13.24 3.29 -16.75
C GLU A 8 -12.75 1.84 -16.92
N LEU A 9 -12.36 1.17 -15.83
CA LEU A 9 -11.99 -0.25 -15.86
C LEU A 9 -13.21 -1.12 -16.24
N ARG A 10 -14.37 -0.86 -15.65
CA ARG A 10 -15.62 -1.56 -16.01
C ARG A 10 -16.00 -1.33 -17.48
N ARG A 11 -15.88 -0.10 -17.97
CA ARG A 11 -16.13 0.24 -19.38
C ARG A 11 -15.23 -0.53 -20.35
N ARG A 12 -13.99 -0.82 -19.95
CA ARG A 12 -13.03 -1.65 -20.72
C ARG A 12 -13.30 -3.16 -20.62
N GLY A 13 -14.33 -3.58 -19.90
CA GLY A 13 -14.73 -4.99 -19.76
C GLY A 13 -14.12 -5.71 -18.57
N HIS A 14 -13.48 -5.00 -17.64
CA HIS A 14 -12.98 -5.62 -16.41
C HIS A 14 -14.13 -5.86 -15.41
N GLU A 15 -14.17 -7.06 -14.82
CA GLU A 15 -15.01 -7.35 -13.66
C GLU A 15 -14.36 -6.77 -12.39
N VAL A 16 -14.78 -5.58 -11.99
CA VAL A 16 -14.16 -4.85 -10.88
C VAL A 16 -14.89 -5.08 -9.56
N THR A 17 -14.20 -5.71 -8.61
CA THR A 17 -14.59 -5.81 -7.21
C THR A 17 -14.00 -4.65 -6.41
N VAL A 18 -14.86 -3.84 -5.78
CA VAL A 18 -14.44 -2.78 -4.87
C VAL A 18 -14.46 -3.31 -3.44
N SER A 19 -13.28 -3.35 -2.83
CA SER A 19 -13.12 -3.74 -1.44
C SER A 19 -13.25 -2.55 -0.49
N GLY A 20 -13.49 -2.83 0.80
CA GLY A 20 -13.63 -1.78 1.81
C GLY A 20 -12.35 -0.92 1.94
N PRO A 21 -12.48 0.30 2.50
CA PRO A 21 -11.30 1.13 2.76
C PRO A 21 -10.32 0.36 3.67
N TRP A 22 -9.01 0.59 3.48
CA TRP A 22 -7.97 -0.02 4.30
C TRP A 22 -7.95 -1.57 4.30
N SER A 23 -8.46 -2.22 3.26
CA SER A 23 -8.57 -3.69 3.20
C SER A 23 -7.47 -4.40 2.39
N GLN A 24 -6.75 -3.67 1.53
CA GLN A 24 -5.85 -4.29 0.56
C GLN A 24 -4.42 -4.37 1.08
N ASP A 25 -3.90 -5.59 1.17
CA ASP A 25 -2.46 -5.88 1.35
C ASP A 25 -1.88 -5.63 2.76
N ARG A 26 -0.69 -6.20 3.02
CA ARG A 26 0.06 -6.17 4.30
C ARG A 26 1.56 -5.88 4.11
N LEU A 27 1.87 -4.81 3.39
CA LEU A 27 3.24 -4.43 3.04
C LEU A 27 4.11 -4.05 4.26
N SER A 28 5.37 -4.49 4.22
CA SER A 28 6.47 -3.99 5.05
C SER A 28 7.68 -3.69 4.17
N VAL A 29 8.43 -2.64 4.48
CA VAL A 29 9.62 -2.25 3.71
C VAL A 29 10.73 -1.74 4.61
N VAL A 30 11.97 -2.07 4.24
CA VAL A 30 13.19 -1.44 4.76
C VAL A 30 14.03 -0.97 3.59
N THR A 31 14.73 0.13 3.77
CA THR A 31 15.67 0.68 2.78
C THR A 31 16.97 1.04 3.47
N ARG A 32 18.06 1.01 2.70
CA ARG A 32 19.35 1.50 3.11
C ARG A 32 19.81 2.54 2.12
N ASP A 33 20.16 3.72 2.60
CA ASP A 33 20.77 4.76 1.78
C ASP A 33 22.19 4.30 1.38
N PRO A 34 22.51 4.23 0.09
CA PRO A 34 23.80 3.71 -0.37
C PRO A 34 24.97 4.66 -0.08
N TYR A 35 24.71 5.95 0.19
CA TYR A 35 25.76 6.95 0.35
C TYR A 35 26.20 7.12 1.81
N ASN A 36 25.25 7.09 2.76
CA ASN A 36 25.54 7.28 4.18
C ASN A 36 25.20 6.05 5.04
N GLY A 37 24.52 5.05 4.47
CA GLY A 37 24.16 3.82 5.15
C GLY A 37 22.91 3.91 6.03
N ASP A 38 22.21 5.04 6.06
CA ASP A 38 21.01 5.26 6.89
C ASP A 38 19.94 4.20 6.60
N LEU A 39 19.33 3.70 7.66
CA LEU A 39 18.23 2.74 7.57
C LEU A 39 16.89 3.46 7.73
N ARG A 40 15.94 3.17 6.84
CA ARG A 40 14.55 3.62 6.95
C ARG A 40 13.62 2.43 6.86
N ALA A 41 12.54 2.45 7.64
CA ALA A 41 11.55 1.39 7.66
C ALA A 41 10.13 1.96 7.61
N ALA A 42 9.22 1.24 6.98
CA ALA A 42 7.79 1.52 7.02
C ALA A 42 6.98 0.22 7.05
N ALA A 43 5.85 0.27 7.73
CA ALA A 43 4.89 -0.82 7.79
C ALA A 43 3.50 -0.28 7.47
N ASN A 44 2.70 -1.10 6.81
CA ASN A 44 1.32 -0.79 6.50
C ASN A 44 0.48 -0.61 7.79
N PRO A 45 -0.32 0.47 7.90
CA PRO A 45 -1.18 0.69 9.06
C PRO A 45 -2.48 -0.15 9.07
N ARG A 46 -2.83 -0.83 7.97
CA ARG A 46 -4.11 -1.55 7.85
C ARG A 46 -4.21 -2.69 8.85
N GLY A 47 -5.39 -2.81 9.47
CA GLY A 47 -5.66 -3.79 10.51
C GLY A 47 -4.93 -3.54 11.83
N ALA A 48 -4.29 -2.37 12.00
CA ALA A 48 -3.58 -1.95 13.22
C ALA A 48 -2.59 -3.01 13.75
N GLN A 49 -1.96 -3.76 12.86
CA GLN A 49 -1.07 -4.87 13.19
C GLN A 49 0.37 -4.61 12.72
N GLY A 50 0.55 -4.03 11.53
CA GLY A 50 1.88 -3.71 10.99
C GLY A 50 2.50 -2.54 11.74
N TYR A 51 3.78 -2.67 12.10
CA TYR A 51 4.55 -1.60 12.75
C TYR A 51 6.02 -1.66 12.34
N ALA A 52 6.65 -0.49 12.19
CA ALA A 52 8.08 -0.37 11.90
C ALA A 52 8.81 0.15 13.14
N ALA A 53 9.93 -0.48 13.47
CA ALA A 53 10.81 -0.08 14.57
C ALA A 53 12.26 0.00 14.07
N GLY A 54 13.04 0.91 14.64
CA GLY A 54 14.44 1.16 14.28
C GLY A 54 15.14 1.99 15.35
N ARG A 55 16.46 2.03 15.29
CA ARG A 55 17.34 2.78 16.20
C ARG A 55 18.65 3.11 15.52
#